data_AF-A0A7K4BZU2-F1
#
_entry.id   AF-A0A7K4BZU2-F1
#
_cell.length_a   1.000
_cell.length_b   1.000
_cell.length_c   1.000
_cell.angle_alpha   90.00
_cell.angle_beta   90.00
_cell.angle_gamma   90.00
#
_symmetry.space_group_name_H-M   'P 1'
#
loop_
_entity.id
_entity.type
_entity.pdbx_description
1 polymer ?
#
loop_
_entity_poly.entity_id
_entity_poly.type
_entity_poly.pdbx_seq_one_letter_code
_entity_poly.pdbx_strand_id
1 'polypeptide(L)'
;MNFPVGKVVSKGAMPLSLVDLLEQCDQKKFNGYVIVSVLGNFVEEGVLFFRVGEVYACCVECMSVKKLIKGDDAFNYFLKQSRGNGFFHLIELSRSQVDLVTAFDDKLLLVNKIPLKDIPKMIPDVYEPQFVEEVVESELDLDKYGLGELK
;
A
#
# COMPACT_ATOMS: atom_id res chain seq x y z
N MET A 1 -7.47 3.70 6.51
CA MET A 1 -7.07 2.88 7.70
C MET A 1 -6.40 3.73 8.78
N ASN A 2 -6.32 3.28 10.05
CA ASN A 2 -5.60 3.99 11.14
C ASN A 2 -4.31 3.26 11.50
N PHE A 3 -3.17 3.74 11.01
CA PHE A 3 -1.85 3.19 11.36
C PHE A 3 -1.19 3.97 12.50
N PRO A 4 -0.26 3.34 13.25
CA PRO A 4 0.48 4.05 14.29
C PRO A 4 1.26 5.22 13.71
N VAL A 5 1.25 6.34 14.42
CA VAL A 5 2.10 7.48 14.09
C VAL A 5 3.54 7.10 14.39
N GLY A 6 4.40 7.21 13.38
CA GLY A 6 5.82 6.92 13.45
C GLY A 6 6.68 8.12 13.14
N LYS A 7 8.00 7.89 13.06
CA LYS A 7 8.97 8.92 12.66
C LYS A 7 9.17 8.86 11.15
N VAL A 8 8.98 9.97 10.45
CA VAL A 8 9.32 10.05 9.02
C VAL A 8 10.83 10.01 8.86
N VAL A 9 11.34 8.97 8.20
CA VAL A 9 12.78 8.78 7.93
C VAL A 9 13.15 9.30 6.56
N SER A 10 12.25 9.14 5.58
CA SER A 10 12.47 9.60 4.21
C SER A 10 11.13 9.95 3.56
N LYS A 11 11.18 10.85 2.58
CA LYS A 11 10.04 11.20 1.73
C LYS A 11 10.55 11.73 0.39
N GLY A 12 9.76 11.58 -0.67
CA GLY A 12 10.14 12.05 -1.98
C GLY A 12 9.07 11.84 -3.04
N ALA A 13 9.40 12.23 -4.26
CA ALA A 13 8.60 11.93 -5.44
C ALA A 13 8.86 10.51 -5.94
N MET A 14 7.90 9.97 -6.68
CA MET A 14 7.98 8.70 -7.40
C MET A 14 8.21 8.93 -8.90
N PRO A 15 8.75 7.96 -9.65
CA PRO A 15 9.02 6.56 -9.28
C PRO A 15 10.18 6.40 -8.29
N LEU A 16 10.04 5.49 -7.34
CA LEU A 16 11.08 5.18 -6.36
C LEU A 16 11.86 3.93 -6.79
N SER A 17 13.16 3.87 -6.50
CA SER A 17 13.93 2.64 -6.66
C SER A 17 13.56 1.68 -5.53
N LEU A 18 12.53 0.85 -5.76
CA LEU A 18 12.04 -0.08 -4.74
C LEU A 18 13.13 -1.07 -4.31
N VAL A 19 13.99 -1.49 -5.23
CA VAL A 19 15.11 -2.38 -4.93
C VAL A 19 16.06 -1.75 -3.91
N ASP A 20 16.50 -0.51 -4.15
CA ASP A 20 17.40 0.20 -3.22
C ASP A 20 16.73 0.42 -1.86
N LEU A 21 15.42 0.71 -1.84
CA LEU A 21 14.65 0.84 -0.61
C LEU A 21 14.65 -0.48 0.19
N LEU A 22 14.39 -1.60 -0.47
CA LEU A 22 14.35 -2.93 0.14
C LEU A 22 15.72 -3.31 0.71
N GLU A 23 16.79 -3.09 -0.05
CA GLU A 23 18.17 -3.35 0.40
C GLU A 23 18.54 -2.50 1.62
N GLN A 24 18.19 -1.21 1.61
CA GLN A 24 18.42 -0.33 2.75
C GLN A 24 17.63 -0.78 3.99
N CYS A 25 16.40 -1.23 3.81
CA CYS A 25 15.55 -1.72 4.90
C CYS A 25 16.11 -3.01 5.49
N ASP A 26 16.59 -3.94 4.67
CA ASP A 26 17.21 -5.19 5.13
C ASP A 26 18.49 -4.94 5.92
N GLN A 27 19.41 -4.14 5.37
CA GLN A 27 20.69 -3.83 6.02
C GLN A 27 20.50 -3.17 7.39
N LYS A 28 19.50 -2.28 7.52
CA LYS A 28 19.20 -1.56 8.76
C LYS A 28 18.30 -2.35 9.71
N LYS A 29 17.82 -3.53 9.32
CA LYS A 29 16.80 -4.29 10.07
C LYS A 29 15.60 -3.42 10.43
N PHE A 30 15.14 -2.66 9.43
CA PHE A 30 14.12 -1.63 9.55
C PHE A 30 12.78 -2.18 10.05
N ASN A 31 12.10 -1.38 10.87
CA ASN A 31 10.76 -1.67 11.38
C ASN A 31 9.88 -0.46 11.07
N GLY A 32 8.75 -0.71 10.41
CA GLY A 32 7.87 0.38 10.00
C GLY A 32 7.15 0.06 8.70
N TYR A 33 6.88 1.09 7.92
CA TYR A 33 6.19 0.94 6.64
C TYR A 33 6.59 2.04 5.67
N VAL A 34 6.47 1.74 4.38
CA VAL A 34 6.49 2.74 3.31
C VAL A 34 5.06 2.91 2.82
N ILE A 35 4.64 4.17 2.67
CA ILE A 35 3.42 4.54 1.97
C ILE A 35 3.82 5.10 0.61
N VAL A 36 3.13 4.65 -0.43
CA VAL A 36 3.18 5.22 -1.77
C VAL A 36 1.79 5.73 -2.12
N SER A 37 1.69 6.98 -2.58
CA SER A 37 0.44 7.56 -3.06
C SER A 37 0.64 7.89 -4.54
N VAL A 38 -0.09 7.21 -5.42
CA VAL A 38 0.06 7.29 -6.87
C VAL A 38 -1.22 7.81 -7.49
N LEU A 39 -1.09 8.63 -8.53
CA LEU A 39 -2.21 9.06 -9.35
C LEU A 39 -2.34 8.16 -10.58
N GLY A 40 -3.30 7.24 -10.53
CA GLY A 40 -3.76 6.46 -11.68
C GLY A 40 -5.04 7.04 -12.26
N ASN A 41 -6.05 6.17 -12.47
CA ASN A 41 -7.43 6.64 -12.73
C ASN A 41 -8.02 7.34 -11.50
N PHE A 42 -7.58 6.91 -10.30
CA PHE A 42 -7.93 7.50 -9.01
C PHE A 42 -6.67 7.73 -8.18
N VAL A 43 -6.84 8.37 -7.02
CA VAL A 43 -5.78 8.45 -6.00
C VAL A 43 -5.76 7.15 -5.22
N GLU A 44 -4.62 6.49 -5.26
CA GLU A 44 -4.43 5.16 -4.67
C GLU A 44 -3.25 5.20 -3.70
N GLU A 45 -3.41 4.57 -2.55
CA GLU A 45 -2.41 4.53 -1.49
C GLU A 45 -2.01 3.08 -1.19
N GLY A 46 -0.79 2.74 -1.54
CA GLY A 46 -0.17 1.47 -1.20
C GLY A 46 0.66 1.59 0.06
N VAL A 47 0.55 0.61 0.94
CA VAL A 47 1.36 0.52 2.16
C VAL A 47 2.04 -0.83 2.21
N LEU A 48 3.37 -0.79 2.37
CA LEU A 48 4.20 -1.98 2.49
C LEU A 48 4.93 -1.95 3.83
N PHE A 49 4.75 -3.00 4.62
CA PHE A 49 5.27 -3.06 5.99
C PHE A 49 6.55 -3.89 6.09
N PHE A 50 7.44 -3.43 6.97
CA PHE A 50 8.74 -4.02 7.25
C PHE A 50 8.88 -4.41 8.72
N ARG A 51 9.45 -5.60 8.95
CA ARG A 51 9.78 -6.13 10.27
C ARG A 51 11.17 -6.73 10.20
N VAL A 52 12.11 -6.17 10.96
CA VAL A 52 13.52 -6.62 11.00
C VAL A 52 14.11 -6.66 9.58
N GLY A 53 13.71 -5.71 8.73
CA GLY A 53 14.17 -5.58 7.34
C GLY A 53 13.46 -6.48 6.32
N GLU A 54 12.59 -7.38 6.77
CA GLU A 54 11.78 -8.23 5.87
C GLU A 54 10.42 -7.59 5.58
N VAL A 55 9.95 -7.72 4.35
CA VAL A 55 8.56 -7.39 4.00
C VAL A 55 7.65 -8.45 4.60
N TYR A 56 6.61 -8.04 5.33
CA TYR A 56 5.73 -8.99 6.01
C TYR A 56 4.23 -8.74 5.81
N ALA A 57 3.83 -7.54 5.40
CA ALA A 57 2.44 -7.20 5.16
C ALA A 57 2.29 -6.13 4.08
N CYS A 58 1.14 -6.12 3.41
CA CYS A 58 0.81 -5.12 2.42
C CYS A 58 -0.69 -4.84 2.35
N CYS A 59 -1.05 -3.60 2.04
CA CYS A 59 -2.39 -3.23 1.65
C CYS A 59 -2.37 -2.10 0.62
N VAL A 60 -3.42 -2.01 -0.20
CA VAL A 60 -3.64 -0.89 -1.10
C VAL A 60 -5.08 -0.42 -0.99
N GLU A 61 -5.27 0.88 -0.76
CA GLU A 61 -6.55 1.54 -0.63
C GLU A 61 -6.77 2.50 -1.82
N CYS A 62 -7.92 2.41 -2.48
CA CYS A 62 -8.36 3.44 -3.41
C CYS A 62 -9.38 4.34 -2.72
N MET A 63 -9.01 5.61 -2.54
CA MET A 63 -9.79 6.58 -1.76
C MET A 63 -11.15 6.89 -2.42
N SER A 64 -11.18 6.96 -3.76
CA SER A 64 -12.38 7.35 -4.51
C SER A 64 -13.50 6.32 -4.45
N VAL A 65 -13.16 5.02 -4.54
CA VAL A 65 -14.13 3.91 -4.54
C VAL A 65 -14.20 3.18 -3.21
N LYS A 66 -13.49 3.66 -2.17
CA LYS A 66 -13.43 3.06 -0.81
C LYS A 66 -13.12 1.56 -0.82
N LYS A 67 -12.29 1.13 -1.78
CA LYS A 67 -11.93 -0.29 -1.96
C LYS A 67 -10.54 -0.53 -1.38
N LEU A 68 -10.42 -1.59 -0.60
CA LEU A 68 -9.21 -1.97 0.12
C LEU A 68 -8.82 -3.40 -0.25
N ILE A 69 -7.60 -3.55 -0.76
CA ILE A 69 -6.97 -4.82 -1.09
C ILE A 69 -5.89 -5.08 -0.03
N LYS A 70 -5.70 -6.33 0.40
CA LYS A 70 -4.75 -6.71 1.47
C LYS A 70 -3.95 -7.95 1.10
N GLY A 71 -2.84 -8.17 1.79
CA GLY A 71 -2.03 -9.39 1.67
C GLY A 71 -1.31 -9.49 0.32
N ASP A 72 -1.22 -10.72 -0.20
CA ASP A 72 -0.45 -11.03 -1.42
C ASP A 72 -1.00 -10.29 -2.66
N ASP A 73 -2.31 -10.13 -2.78
CA ASP A 73 -2.94 -9.38 -3.88
C ASP A 73 -2.55 -7.90 -3.84
N ALA A 74 -2.52 -7.32 -2.65
CA ALA A 74 -2.07 -5.94 -2.45
C ALA A 74 -0.58 -5.79 -2.75
N PHE A 75 0.23 -6.78 -2.41
CA PHE A 75 1.67 -6.76 -2.68
C PHE A 75 1.94 -6.66 -4.18
N ASN A 76 1.31 -7.52 -4.98
CA ASN A 76 1.43 -7.48 -6.44
C ASN A 76 1.04 -6.11 -6.99
N TYR A 77 0.00 -5.49 -6.40
CA TYR A 77 -0.42 -4.17 -6.84
C TYR A 77 0.55 -3.06 -6.41
N PHE A 78 1.06 -3.11 -5.19
CA PHE A 78 2.07 -2.19 -4.70
C PHE A 78 3.32 -2.18 -5.59
N LEU A 79 3.74 -3.35 -6.10
CA LEU A 79 4.86 -3.43 -7.04
C LEU A 79 4.57 -2.65 -8.33
N LYS A 80 3.34 -2.71 -8.86
CA LYS A 80 2.93 -1.87 -9.99
C LYS A 80 2.99 -0.39 -9.61
N GLN A 81 2.42 -0.02 -8.47
CA GLN A 81 2.41 1.37 -7.99
C GLN A 81 3.81 1.96 -7.85
N SER A 82 4.84 1.16 -7.52
CA SER A 82 6.24 1.63 -7.43
C SER A 82 6.77 2.32 -8.70
N ARG A 83 6.15 2.05 -9.86
CA ARG A 83 6.46 2.67 -11.16
C ARG A 83 5.60 3.88 -11.51
N GLY A 84 4.55 4.16 -10.74
CA GLY A 84 3.64 5.27 -10.98
C GLY A 84 4.21 6.63 -10.56
N ASN A 85 3.55 7.70 -11.02
CA ASN A 85 3.88 9.06 -10.62
C ASN A 85 3.12 9.41 -9.33
N GLY A 86 3.83 9.97 -8.36
CA GLY A 86 3.28 10.17 -7.02
C GLY A 86 4.30 10.57 -5.99
N PHE A 87 4.03 10.26 -4.73
CA PHE A 87 4.92 10.54 -3.60
C PHE A 87 5.02 9.34 -2.69
N PHE A 88 6.13 9.24 -1.96
CA PHE A 88 6.30 8.22 -0.94
C PHE A 88 6.75 8.80 0.39
N HIS A 89 6.43 8.06 1.46
CA HIS A 89 6.91 8.32 2.81
C HIS A 89 7.39 7.01 3.44
N LEU A 90 8.62 7.01 3.95
CA LEU A 90 9.15 5.92 4.76
C LEU A 90 9.03 6.30 6.24
N ILE A 91 8.26 5.53 6.98
CA ILE A 91 7.91 5.80 8.37
C ILE A 91 8.45 4.68 9.24
N GLU A 92 9.30 5.05 10.20
CA GLU A 92 9.87 4.15 11.19
C GLU A 92 8.94 4.01 12.38
N LEU A 93 8.77 2.76 12.81
CA LEU A 93 8.01 2.37 13.97
C LEU A 93 8.90 1.60 14.95
N SER A 94 8.53 1.66 16.23
CA SER A 94 9.06 0.70 17.20
C SER A 94 8.59 -0.72 16.87
N ARG A 95 9.36 -1.72 17.29
CA ARG A 95 9.00 -3.14 17.12
C ARG A 95 7.61 -3.46 17.69
N SER A 96 7.30 -2.92 18.86
CA SER A 96 6.00 -3.13 19.51
C SER A 96 4.83 -2.56 18.70
N GLN A 97 5.02 -1.43 18.00
CA GLN A 97 4.00 -0.86 17.11
C GLN A 97 3.78 -1.72 15.87
N VAL A 98 4.85 -2.28 15.30
CA VAL A 98 4.77 -3.23 14.19
C VAL A 98 3.98 -4.48 14.60
N ASP A 99 4.29 -5.03 15.78
CA ASP A 99 3.62 -6.23 16.31
C ASP A 99 2.12 -5.96 16.59
N LEU A 100 1.77 -4.75 17.04
CA LEU A 100 0.36 -4.35 17.21
C LEU A 100 -0.38 -4.31 15.87
N VAL A 101 0.20 -3.73 14.82
CA VAL A 101 -0.44 -3.68 13.49
C VAL A 101 -0.81 -5.08 13.01
N THR A 102 0.08 -6.06 13.21
CA THR A 102 -0.21 -7.45 12.83
C THR A 102 -1.32 -8.06 13.65
N ALA A 103 -1.33 -7.81 14.96
CA ALA A 103 -2.32 -8.41 15.85
C ALA A 103 -3.76 -7.89 15.62
N PHE A 104 -3.90 -6.71 15.02
CA PHE A 104 -5.21 -6.13 14.72
C PHE A 104 -5.82 -6.65 13.42
N ASP A 105 -5.00 -7.04 12.44
CA ASP A 105 -5.49 -7.45 11.12
C ASP A 105 -4.55 -8.42 10.40
N ASP A 106 -4.75 -9.71 10.68
CA ASP A 106 -3.98 -10.79 10.06
C ASP A 106 -4.14 -10.84 8.54
N LYS A 107 -5.20 -10.23 7.96
CA LYS A 107 -5.40 -10.21 6.50
C LYS A 107 -4.40 -9.32 5.78
N LEU A 108 -3.68 -8.45 6.50
CA LEU A 108 -2.59 -7.65 5.94
C LEU A 108 -1.35 -8.49 5.65
N LEU A 109 -1.19 -9.61 6.37
CA LEU A 109 0.01 -10.43 6.32
C LEU A 109 0.18 -11.06 4.93
N LEU A 110 1.42 -11.08 4.47
CA LEU A 110 1.78 -11.89 3.31
C LEU A 110 1.82 -13.36 3.73
N VAL A 111 1.02 -14.18 3.06
CA VAL A 111 0.99 -15.63 3.30
C VAL A 111 2.26 -16.24 2.72
N ASN A 112 2.67 -15.74 1.56
CA ASN A 112 3.88 -16.17 0.89
C ASN A 112 5.06 -15.31 1.34
N LYS A 113 6.03 -15.93 2.01
CA LYS A 113 7.32 -15.28 2.28
C LYS A 113 8.08 -15.16 0.96
N ILE A 114 8.07 -13.97 0.38
CA ILE A 114 8.80 -13.68 -0.86
C ILE A 114 10.22 -13.25 -0.48
N PRO A 115 11.27 -14.00 -0.91
CA PRO A 115 12.64 -13.58 -0.67
C PRO A 115 12.92 -12.23 -1.34
N LEU A 116 13.59 -11.31 -0.62
CA LEU A 116 13.89 -9.96 -1.15
C LEU A 116 14.60 -9.99 -2.51
N LYS A 117 15.46 -10.99 -2.74
CA LYS A 117 16.17 -11.23 -4.02
C LYS A 117 15.26 -11.49 -5.23
N ASP A 118 14.02 -11.92 -4.99
CA ASP A 118 13.08 -12.29 -6.05
C ASP A 118 12.12 -11.13 -6.37
N ILE A 119 11.96 -10.17 -5.45
CA ILE A 119 11.12 -8.97 -5.65
C ILE A 119 11.53 -8.17 -6.90
N PRO A 120 12.82 -7.90 -7.20
CA PRO A 120 13.22 -7.17 -8.39
C PRO A 120 12.67 -7.75 -9.71
N LYS A 121 12.48 -9.08 -9.76
CA LYS A 121 11.95 -9.78 -10.95
C LYS A 121 10.43 -9.67 -11.08
N MET A 122 9.75 -9.29 -10.01
CA MET A 122 8.29 -9.13 -9.95
C MET A 122 7.86 -7.68 -10.22
N ILE A 123 8.79 -6.72 -10.17
CA ILE A 123 8.48 -5.32 -10.46
C ILE A 123 8.24 -5.19 -11.96
N PRO A 124 7.05 -4.72 -12.40
CA PRO A 124 6.78 -4.51 -13.81
C PRO A 124 7.61 -3.35 -14.38
N ASP A 125 7.72 -3.32 -15.70
CA ASP A 125 8.40 -2.23 -16.41
C ASP A 125 7.55 -0.94 -16.45
N VAL A 126 6.22 -1.08 -16.46
CA VAL A 126 5.27 0.03 -16.60
C VAL A 126 4.20 -0.04 -15.52
N TYR A 127 3.74 1.13 -15.06
CA TYR A 127 2.59 1.23 -14.16
C TYR A 127 1.28 0.95 -14.92
N GLU A 128 0.45 0.09 -14.34
CA GLU A 128 -0.91 -0.20 -14.80
C GLU A 128 -1.88 0.09 -13.65
N PRO A 129 -2.85 1.01 -13.82
CA PRO A 129 -3.90 1.22 -12.84
C PRO A 129 -4.75 -0.05 -12.69
N GLN A 130 -4.97 -0.50 -11.46
CA GLN A 130 -5.82 -1.67 -11.17
C GLN A 130 -7.26 -1.27 -10.87
N PHE A 131 -7.48 -0.06 -10.37
CA PHE A 131 -8.82 0.47 -10.21
C PHE A 131 -9.24 1.12 -11.53
N VAL A 132 -10.10 0.42 -12.26
CA VAL A 132 -10.82 0.98 -13.41
C VAL A 132 -12.16 1.49 -12.89
N GLU A 133 -12.75 2.48 -13.56
CA GLU A 133 -14.20 2.71 -13.46
C GLU A 133 -14.91 1.42 -13.91
N GLU A 134 -15.05 0.45 -13.01
CA GLU A 134 -16.30 -0.27 -12.98
C GLU A 134 -17.34 0.82 -12.77
N VAL A 135 -18.28 0.96 -13.70
CA VAL A 135 -19.52 1.68 -13.45
C VAL A 135 -20.07 1.05 -12.19
N VAL A 136 -19.75 1.65 -11.05
CA VAL A 136 -20.28 1.21 -9.79
C VAL A 136 -21.72 1.67 -9.90
N GLU A 137 -22.58 0.78 -10.40
CA GLU A 137 -23.97 0.68 -9.96
C GLU A 137 -23.96 0.35 -8.45
N SER A 138 -23.12 1.02 -7.65
CA SER A 138 -23.42 1.23 -6.26
C SER A 138 -24.59 2.17 -6.35
N GLU A 139 -25.77 1.60 -6.14
CA GLU A 139 -26.96 2.29 -5.69
C GLU A 139 -26.48 3.54 -4.94
N LEU A 140 -26.58 4.69 -5.61
CA LEU A 140 -26.56 5.96 -4.93
C LEU A 140 -27.75 5.83 -3.99
N ASP A 141 -27.48 5.47 -2.74
CA ASP A 141 -28.46 5.36 -1.67
C ASP A 141 -28.88 6.79 -1.30
N LEU A 142 -29.41 7.50 -2.30
CA LEU A 142 -30.00 8.83 -2.22
C LEU A 142 -31.16 8.80 -1.25
N ASP A 143 -31.82 7.64 -1.10
CA ASP A 143 -32.88 7.39 -0.14
C ASP A 143 -32.39 7.56 1.30
N LYS A 144 -31.17 7.11 1.64
CA LYS A 144 -30.54 7.36 2.94
C LYS A 144 -30.34 8.86 3.26
N TYR A 145 -30.27 9.69 2.23
CA TYR A 145 -30.10 11.15 2.35
C TYR A 145 -31.37 11.93 1.97
N GLY A 146 -32.50 11.27 1.71
CA GLY A 146 -33.76 11.91 1.33
C GLY A 146 -33.79 12.55 -0.06
N LEU A 147 -32.91 12.11 -0.97
CA LEU A 147 -32.72 12.66 -2.32
C LEU A 147 -33.25 11.72 -3.43
N GLY A 148 -34.05 10.72 -3.08
CA GLY A 148 -34.55 9.69 -4.00
C GLY A 148 -35.42 10.21 -5.15
N GLU A 149 -35.96 11.42 -5.04
CA GLU A 149 -36.80 12.06 -6.07
C GLU A 149 -36.01 12.64 -7.25
N LEU A 150 -34.68 12.68 -7.17
CA LEU A 150 -33.80 13.20 -8.22
C LEU A 150 -33.33 12.11 -9.22
N LYS A 151 -34.02 10.96 -9.24
CA LYS A 151 -33.81 9.90 -10.24
C LYS A 151 -34.27 10.31 -11.64
#